data_AF-A0A5N1GHT5-F1
#
_entry.id   AF-A0A5N1GHT5-F1
#
_cell.length_a   1.000
_cell.length_b   1.000
_cell.length_c   1.000
_cell.angle_alpha   90.00
_cell.angle_beta   90.00
_cell.angle_gamma   90.00
#
_symmetry.space_group_name_H-M   'P 1'
#
loop_
_entity.id
_entity.type
_entity.pdbx_description
1 polymer ?
#
loop_
_entity_poly.entity_id
_entity_poly.type
_entity_poly.pdbx_seq_one_letter_code
_entity_poly.pdbx_strand_id
1 'polypeptide(L)'
;MDSIEEIKEAQQASQEVLVSLDQALKSLQDASSWGVVDLLGGGFFSSMMKRDHIKTSNQELAEVRRTLEELDQELADIGMTLPEAISDTWSDKFFDSWLDNVLVDIKVQSEIKEQIRALEELRQSLEKLEGDLAERIKKTN
;
A
#
# COMPACT_ATOMS: atom_id res chain seq x y z
N MET A 1 -21.36 -0.17 21.48
CA MET A 1 -21.72 -1.59 21.27
C MET A 1 -21.65 -1.70 19.78
N ASP A 2 -20.51 -2.14 19.28
CA ASP A 2 -20.20 -2.05 17.85
C ASP A 2 -21.18 -2.94 17.11
N SER A 3 -21.81 -2.39 16.09
CA SER A 3 -22.77 -3.13 15.29
C SER A 3 -22.02 -4.12 14.40
N ILE A 4 -22.67 -5.25 14.08
CA ILE A 4 -22.13 -6.21 13.09
C ILE A 4 -21.93 -5.53 11.72
N GLU A 5 -22.70 -4.48 11.45
CA GLU A 5 -22.60 -3.66 10.24
C GLU A 5 -21.28 -2.88 10.23
N GLU A 6 -20.96 -2.11 11.27
CA GLU A 6 -19.69 -1.36 11.39
C GLU A 6 -18.45 -2.29 11.31
N ILE A 7 -18.51 -3.49 11.91
CA ILE A 7 -17.38 -4.44 11.80
C ILE A 7 -17.20 -4.95 10.36
N LYS A 8 -18.29 -5.08 9.60
CA LYS A 8 -18.23 -5.47 8.19
C LYS A 8 -17.74 -4.33 7.31
N GLU A 9 -18.08 -3.08 7.63
CA GLU A 9 -17.54 -1.89 6.95
C GLU A 9 -16.02 -1.82 7.11
N ALA A 10 -15.51 -2.02 8.34
CA ALA A 10 -14.06 -2.14 8.58
C ALA A 10 -13.42 -3.32 7.83
N GLN A 11 -14.10 -4.47 7.75
CA GLN A 11 -13.62 -5.61 6.96
C GLN A 11 -13.56 -5.29 5.46
N GLN A 12 -14.60 -4.62 4.93
CA GLN A 12 -14.64 -4.21 3.54
C GLN A 12 -13.53 -3.20 3.23
N ALA A 13 -13.35 -2.18 4.06
CA ALA A 13 -12.26 -1.21 3.91
C ALA A 13 -10.89 -1.89 3.92
N SER A 14 -10.69 -2.90 4.79
CA SER A 14 -9.44 -3.67 4.81
C SER A 14 -9.20 -4.43 3.50
N GLN A 15 -10.26 -4.94 2.86
CA GLN A 15 -10.16 -5.61 1.56
C GLN A 15 -9.86 -4.64 0.43
N GLU A 16 -10.44 -3.43 0.48
CA GLU A 16 -10.15 -2.37 -0.48
C GLU A 16 -8.68 -1.97 -0.42
N VAL A 17 -8.11 -1.83 0.78
CA VAL A 17 -6.66 -1.59 0.94
C VAL A 17 -5.82 -2.70 0.32
N LEU A 18 -6.17 -3.97 0.55
CA LEU A 18 -5.42 -5.10 -0.02
C LEU A 18 -5.44 -5.08 -1.56
N VAL A 19 -6.57 -4.72 -2.16
CA VAL A 19 -6.68 -4.56 -3.62
C VAL A 19 -5.78 -3.43 -4.13
N SER A 20 -5.81 -2.25 -3.48
CA SER A 20 -4.94 -1.13 -3.84
C SER A 20 -3.45 -1.49 -3.68
N LEU A 21 -3.09 -2.23 -2.64
CA LEU A 21 -1.72 -2.69 -2.41
C LEU A 21 -1.24 -3.63 -3.51
N ASP A 22 -2.08 -4.58 -3.93
CA ASP A 22 -1.74 -5.50 -5.02
C ASP A 22 -1.52 -4.74 -6.35
N GLN A 23 -2.29 -3.68 -6.60
CA GLN A 23 -2.13 -2.81 -7.78
C GLN A 23 -0.83 -1.99 -7.72
N ALA A 24 -0.51 -1.41 -6.56
CA ALA A 24 0.72 -0.67 -6.34
C ALA A 24 1.96 -1.58 -6.45
N LEU A 25 1.92 -2.76 -5.83
CA LEU A 25 2.98 -3.77 -5.89
C LEU A 25 3.26 -4.19 -7.34
N LYS A 26 2.21 -4.48 -8.11
CA LYS A 26 2.34 -4.83 -9.52
C LYS A 26 3.00 -3.71 -10.32
N SER A 27 2.54 -2.47 -10.14
CA SER A 27 3.10 -1.30 -10.85
C SER A 27 4.58 -1.07 -10.53
N LEU A 28 4.97 -1.21 -9.26
CA LEU A 28 6.37 -1.09 -8.83
C LEU A 28 7.24 -2.25 -9.36
N GLN A 29 6.72 -3.48 -9.39
CA GLN A 29 7.42 -4.64 -9.94
C GLN A 29 7.65 -4.50 -11.45
N ASP A 30 6.65 -4.00 -12.18
CA ASP A 30 6.76 -3.69 -13.61
C ASP A 30 7.82 -2.59 -13.83
N ALA A 31 7.79 -1.51 -13.03
CA ALA A 31 8.77 -0.43 -13.10
C ALA A 31 10.22 -0.91 -12.81
N SER A 32 10.40 -1.80 -11.82
CA SER A 32 11.70 -2.42 -11.51
C SER A 32 12.20 -3.31 -12.65
N SER A 33 11.32 -4.06 -13.30
CA SER A 33 11.67 -4.98 -14.38
C SER A 33 12.09 -4.22 -15.64
N TRP A 34 11.40 -3.13 -15.99
CA TRP A 34 11.77 -2.26 -17.10
C TRP A 34 13.14 -1.61 -16.92
N GLY A 35 13.51 -1.22 -15.69
CA GLY A 35 14.83 -0.68 -15.40
C GLY A 35 16.00 -1.65 -15.65
N VAL A 36 15.77 -2.97 -15.58
CA VAL A 36 16.78 -4.01 -15.88
C VAL A 36 16.94 -4.22 -17.38
N VAL A 37 15.85 -4.12 -18.15
CA VAL A 37 15.87 -4.26 -19.62
C VAL A 37 16.75 -3.18 -20.27
N ASP A 38 16.73 -1.96 -19.73
CA ASP A 38 17.54 -0.83 -20.24
C ASP A 38 19.06 -1.01 -20.07
N LEU A 39 19.50 -1.70 -19.00
CA LEU A 39 20.92 -1.95 -18.73
C LEU A 39 21.53 -3.02 -19.65
N LEU A 40 20.70 -3.87 -20.26
CA LEU A 40 21.15 -4.98 -21.11
C LEU A 40 20.94 -4.71 -22.61
N GLY A 41 20.10 -3.75 -23.00
CA GLY A 41 19.62 -3.57 -24.38
C GLY A 41 20.22 -2.43 -25.22
N GLY A 42 21.00 -1.51 -24.64
CA GLY A 42 21.55 -0.35 -25.36
C GLY A 42 20.53 0.80 -25.45
N GLY A 43 20.68 1.77 -24.53
CA GLY A 43 19.70 2.81 -24.25
C GLY A 43 19.36 3.74 -25.41
N PHE A 44 18.06 3.96 -25.62
CA PHE A 44 17.54 5.19 -26.25
C PHE A 44 16.06 5.48 -25.97
N PHE A 45 15.25 4.53 -25.47
CA PHE A 45 13.80 4.72 -25.23
C PHE A 45 13.38 4.87 -23.75
N SER A 46 14.32 4.83 -22.81
CA SER A 46 14.04 4.60 -21.38
C SER A 46 13.35 5.75 -20.63
N SER A 47 13.66 7.01 -20.96
CA SER A 47 13.27 8.15 -20.12
C SER A 47 11.76 8.41 -20.06
N MET A 48 11.04 8.19 -21.16
CA MET A 48 9.61 8.52 -21.26
C MET A 48 8.73 7.41 -20.68
N MET A 49 9.01 6.15 -21.04
CA MET A 49 8.31 4.99 -20.47
C MET A 49 8.57 4.85 -18.96
N LYS A 50 9.81 5.06 -18.51
CA LYS A 50 10.12 5.06 -17.07
C LYS A 50 9.28 6.10 -16.33
N ARG A 51 9.13 7.29 -16.91
CA ARG A 51 8.36 8.38 -16.29
C ARG A 51 6.86 8.08 -16.22
N ASP A 52 6.30 7.41 -17.22
CA ASP A 52 4.90 6.98 -17.19
C ASP A 52 4.67 5.85 -16.17
N HIS A 53 5.56 4.85 -16.10
CA HIS A 53 5.45 3.78 -15.09
C HIS A 53 5.60 4.28 -13.66
N ILE A 54 6.52 5.24 -13.41
CA ILE A 54 6.62 5.89 -12.12
C ILE A 54 5.34 6.68 -11.83
N LYS A 55 4.82 7.45 -12.80
CA LYS A 55 3.57 8.19 -12.61
C LYS A 55 2.40 7.26 -12.26
N THR A 56 2.27 6.11 -12.93
CA THR A 56 1.25 5.11 -12.61
C THR A 56 1.46 4.59 -11.20
N SER A 57 2.68 4.21 -10.83
CA SER A 57 3.00 3.73 -9.48
C SER A 57 2.62 4.77 -8.40
N ASN A 58 2.83 6.07 -8.67
CA ASN A 58 2.44 7.14 -7.77
C ASN A 58 0.91 7.24 -7.59
N GLN A 59 0.15 6.98 -8.66
CA GLN A 59 -1.32 6.98 -8.60
C GLN A 59 -1.81 5.80 -7.75
N GLU A 60 -1.25 4.61 -7.94
CA GLU A 60 -1.61 3.44 -7.15
C GLU A 60 -1.23 3.60 -5.67
N LEU A 61 -0.08 4.21 -5.37
CA LEU A 61 0.34 4.50 -4.00
C LEU A 61 -0.54 5.56 -3.33
N ALA A 62 -0.99 6.57 -4.07
CA ALA A 62 -1.95 7.54 -3.56
C ALA A 62 -3.31 6.89 -3.26
N GLU A 63 -3.69 5.87 -4.03
CA GLU A 63 -4.91 5.10 -3.78
C GLU A 63 -4.77 4.21 -2.54
N VAL A 64 -3.61 3.56 -2.34
CA VAL A 64 -3.27 2.86 -1.08
C VAL A 64 -3.39 3.81 0.11
N ARG A 65 -2.93 5.05 -0.05
CA ARG A 65 -3.06 6.06 1.00
C ARG A 65 -4.54 6.31 1.31
N ARG A 66 -5.33 6.67 0.30
CA ARG A 66 -6.76 6.96 0.47
C ARG A 66 -7.50 5.82 1.18
N THR A 67 -7.31 4.57 0.74
CA THR A 67 -8.02 3.42 1.30
C THR A 67 -7.57 3.09 2.72
N LEU A 68 -6.31 3.34 3.09
CA LEU A 68 -5.84 3.17 4.47
C LEU A 68 -6.36 4.26 5.41
N GLU A 69 -6.50 5.51 4.94
CA GLU A 69 -7.17 6.58 5.70
C GLU A 69 -8.63 6.21 5.99
N GLU A 70 -9.31 5.60 5.01
CA GLU A 70 -10.68 5.09 5.16
C GLU A 70 -10.72 3.93 6.16
N LEU A 71 -9.83 2.94 6.04
CA LEU A 71 -9.74 1.84 7.01
C LEU A 71 -9.49 2.34 8.44
N ASP A 72 -8.62 3.32 8.65
CA ASP A 72 -8.35 3.85 9.99
C ASP A 72 -9.61 4.48 10.62
N GLN A 73 -10.43 5.16 9.81
CA GLN A 73 -11.72 5.70 10.24
C GLN A 73 -12.71 4.59 10.63
N GLU A 74 -12.89 3.58 9.77
CA GLU A 74 -13.79 2.45 10.04
C GLU A 74 -13.37 1.63 11.27
N LEU A 75 -12.06 1.47 11.49
CA LEU A 75 -11.54 0.83 12.69
C LEU A 75 -11.84 1.66 13.95
N ALA A 76 -11.70 2.99 13.87
CA ALA A 76 -11.98 3.88 14.99
C ALA A 76 -13.45 3.80 15.43
N ASP A 77 -14.38 3.64 14.48
CA ASP A 77 -15.81 3.51 14.76
C ASP A 77 -16.14 2.24 15.57
N ILE A 78 -15.35 1.17 15.41
CA ILE A 78 -15.46 -0.07 16.21
C ILE A 78 -14.46 -0.14 17.38
N GLY A 79 -13.84 0.99 17.73
CA GLY A 79 -12.87 1.10 18.83
C GLY A 79 -11.59 0.29 18.62
N MET A 80 -11.21 0.03 17.38
CA MET A 80 -9.92 -0.51 16.98
C MET A 80 -9.03 0.60 16.42
N THR A 81 -7.76 0.29 16.26
CA THR A 81 -6.81 1.11 15.52
C THR A 81 -6.07 0.21 14.56
N LEU A 82 -5.40 0.81 13.57
CA LEU A 82 -4.43 0.07 12.78
C LEU A 82 -3.39 -0.62 13.70
N PRO A 83 -2.98 -1.86 13.39
CA PRO A 83 -1.86 -2.51 14.06
C PRO A 83 -0.64 -1.60 14.13
N GLU A 84 0.13 -1.64 15.22
CA GLU A 84 1.29 -0.74 15.43
C GLU A 84 2.31 -0.79 14.27
N ALA A 85 2.56 -1.99 13.71
CA ALA A 85 3.39 -2.17 12.53
C ALA A 85 2.86 -1.42 11.29
N ILE A 86 1.54 -1.31 11.15
CA ILE A 86 0.91 -0.49 10.13
C ILE A 86 1.02 0.97 10.54
N SER A 87 0.57 1.36 11.75
CA SER A 87 0.53 2.74 12.23
C SER A 87 1.88 3.47 12.10
N ASP A 88 2.99 2.84 12.46
CA ASP A 88 4.34 3.42 12.30
C ASP A 88 4.71 3.63 10.83
N THR A 89 4.43 2.63 9.98
CA THR A 89 4.62 2.68 8.52
C THR A 89 3.63 3.63 7.84
N TRP A 90 2.48 3.85 8.45
CA TRP A 90 1.33 4.54 7.88
C TRP A 90 1.31 6.03 8.24
N SER A 91 2.05 6.44 9.26
CA SER A 91 2.07 7.82 9.73
C SER A 91 2.23 8.83 8.58
N ASP A 92 1.47 9.93 8.61
CA ASP A 92 1.54 11.00 7.59
C ASP A 92 2.98 11.43 7.29
N LYS A 93 3.83 11.46 8.32
CA LYS A 93 5.25 11.78 8.19
C LYS A 93 6.02 10.73 7.39
N PHE A 94 5.69 9.45 7.55
CA PHE A 94 6.25 8.38 6.75
C PHE A 94 5.79 8.52 5.30
N PHE A 95 4.49 8.67 5.04
CA PHE A 95 3.97 8.79 3.67
C PHE A 95 4.53 10.02 2.95
N ASP A 96 4.53 11.19 3.57
CA ASP A 96 5.11 12.39 2.95
C ASP A 96 6.62 12.22 2.71
N SER A 97 7.37 11.65 3.66
CA SER A 97 8.83 11.49 3.50
C SER A 97 9.22 10.37 2.53
N TRP A 98 8.46 9.27 2.50
CA TRP A 98 8.72 8.10 1.67
C TRP A 98 8.19 8.31 0.26
N LEU A 99 6.97 8.82 0.08
CA LEU A 99 6.43 9.14 -1.24
C LEU A 99 7.21 10.29 -1.89
N ASP A 100 7.46 11.41 -1.20
CA ASP A 100 8.08 12.57 -1.87
C ASP A 100 9.56 12.32 -2.19
N ASN A 101 10.33 11.72 -1.28
CA ASN A 101 11.75 11.48 -1.55
C ASN A 101 11.96 10.30 -2.50
N VAL A 102 11.25 9.18 -2.31
CA VAL A 102 11.50 8.02 -3.17
C VAL A 102 10.93 8.23 -4.55
N LEU A 103 9.69 8.71 -4.70
CA LEU A 103 9.02 8.77 -6.01
C LEU A 103 9.58 9.85 -6.93
N VAL A 104 10.05 10.97 -6.36
CA VAL A 104 10.70 12.05 -7.14
C VAL A 104 12.13 11.65 -7.52
N ASP A 105 12.83 10.91 -6.65
CA ASP A 105 14.23 10.55 -6.87
C ASP A 105 14.46 9.11 -7.35
N ILE A 106 13.45 8.33 -7.81
CA ILE A 106 13.61 6.98 -8.41
C ILE A 106 14.63 6.99 -9.57
N LYS A 107 15.89 7.03 -9.17
CA LYS A 107 17.08 7.07 -9.99
C LYS A 107 17.75 5.71 -9.88
N VAL A 108 17.49 4.96 -8.81
CA VAL A 108 18.19 3.72 -8.48
C VAL A 108 17.20 2.57 -8.21
N GLN A 109 17.51 1.38 -8.73
CA GLN A 109 16.67 0.18 -8.59
C GLN A 109 16.49 -0.29 -7.13
N SER A 110 17.41 0.08 -6.24
CA SER A 110 17.35 -0.28 -4.81
C SER A 110 16.13 0.31 -4.12
N GLU A 111 15.76 1.56 -4.44
CA GLU A 111 14.65 2.27 -3.81
C GLU A 111 13.30 1.61 -4.13
N ILE A 112 13.09 1.18 -5.39
CA ILE A 112 11.88 0.42 -5.78
C ILE A 112 11.78 -0.90 -5.01
N LYS A 113 12.90 -1.59 -4.78
CA LYS A 113 12.90 -2.87 -4.03
C LYS A 113 12.58 -2.67 -2.56
N GLU A 114 13.06 -1.60 -1.95
CA GLU A 114 12.70 -1.24 -0.57
C GLU A 114 11.22 -0.92 -0.45
N GLN A 115 10.65 -0.20 -1.43
CA GLN A 115 9.22 0.06 -1.49
C GLN A 115 8.37 -1.21 -1.58
N ILE A 116 8.74 -2.12 -2.49
CA ILE A 116 8.04 -3.41 -2.64
C ILE A 116 8.02 -4.16 -1.30
N ARG A 117 9.16 -4.21 -0.59
CA ARG A 117 9.23 -4.87 0.72
C ARG A 117 8.33 -4.21 1.76
N ALA A 118 8.32 -2.87 1.84
CA ALA A 118 7.46 -2.15 2.78
C ALA A 118 5.97 -2.42 2.52
N LEU A 119 5.55 -2.41 1.25
CA LEU A 119 4.17 -2.74 0.87
C LEU A 119 3.82 -4.21 1.16
N GLU A 120 4.76 -5.14 0.99
CA GLU A 120 4.58 -6.55 1.37
C GLU A 120 4.41 -6.72 2.89
N GLU A 121 5.18 -6.00 3.70
CA GLU A 121 5.07 -6.00 5.17
C GLU A 121 3.73 -5.40 5.65
N LEU A 122 3.28 -4.31 5.01
CA LEU A 122 1.97 -3.71 5.22
C LEU A 122 0.85 -4.69 4.88
N ARG A 123 0.93 -5.34 3.71
CA ARG A 123 -0.03 -6.36 3.28
C ARG A 123 -0.15 -7.51 4.28
N GLN A 124 0.99 -8.04 4.77
CA GLN A 124 1.00 -9.10 5.80
C GLN A 124 0.34 -8.65 7.11
N SER A 125 0.46 -7.38 7.46
CA SER A 125 -0.14 -6.82 8.67
C SER A 125 -1.66 -6.66 8.52
N LEU A 126 -2.14 -6.32 7.32
CA LEU A 126 -3.57 -6.25 7.01
C LEU A 126 -4.23 -7.63 6.94
N GLU A 127 -3.53 -8.65 6.42
CA GLU A 127 -4.03 -10.03 6.45
C GLU A 127 -4.26 -10.53 7.89
N LYS A 128 -3.43 -10.09 8.85
CA LYS A 128 -3.66 -10.38 10.27
C LYS A 128 -4.88 -9.65 10.80
N LEU A 129 -5.02 -8.36 10.46
CA LEU A 129 -6.17 -7.55 10.84
C LEU A 129 -7.49 -8.14 10.30
N GLU A 130 -7.53 -8.63 9.05
CA GLU A 130 -8.69 -9.33 8.50
C GLU A 130 -9.07 -10.56 9.34
N GLY A 131 -8.07 -11.30 9.83
CA GLY A 131 -8.27 -12.40 10.77
C GLY A 131 -8.96 -11.96 12.05
N ASP A 132 -8.49 -10.86 12.65
CA ASP A 132 -9.03 -10.30 13.89
C ASP A 132 -10.48 -9.80 13.71
N LEU A 133 -10.75 -9.11 12.60
CA LEU A 133 -12.11 -8.65 12.24
C LEU A 133 -13.06 -9.84 12.04
N ALA A 134 -12.62 -10.88 11.32
CA ALA A 134 -13.41 -12.09 11.11
C ALA A 134 -13.69 -12.84 12.42
N GLU A 135 -12.75 -12.87 13.37
CA GLU A 135 -12.99 -13.40 14.70
C GLU A 135 -14.01 -12.58 15.49
N ARG A 136 -13.95 -11.25 15.40
CA ARG A 136 -14.89 -10.35 16.09
C ARG A 136 -16.32 -10.56 15.58
N ILE A 137 -16.52 -10.68 14.27
CA ILE A 137 -17.83 -10.98 13.66
C ILE A 137 -18.39 -12.30 14.20
N LYS A 138 -17.56 -13.34 14.37
CA LYS A 138 -18.00 -14.64 14.91
C LYS A 138 -18.42 -14.55 16.38
N LYS A 139 -17.82 -13.66 17.17
CA LYS A 139 -18.13 -13.46 18.60
C LYS A 139 -19.38 -12.60 18.83
N THR A 140 -19.76 -11.79 17.85
CA THR A 140 -20.95 -10.91 17.91
C THR A 140 -22.22 -11.60 17.39
N ASN A 141 -22.09 -12.73 16.67
CA ASN A 141 -23.20 -13.64 16.30
C ASN A 141 -23.54 -14.61 17.44
#